data_AF-A0A2V7JYT7-F1
#
_entry.id   AF-A0A2V7JYT7-F1
#
_cell.length_a   1.000
_cell.length_b   1.000
_cell.length_c   1.000
_cell.angle_alpha   90.00
_cell.angle_beta   90.00
_cell.angle_gamma   90.00
#
_symmetry.space_group_name_H-M   'P 1'
#
loop_
_entity.id
_entity.type
_entity.pdbx_description
1 polymer ?
#
loop_
_entity_poly.entity_id
_entity_poly.type
_entity_poly.pdbx_seq_one_letter_code
_entity_poly.pdbx_strand_id
1 'polypeptide(L)'
;MADWLAIVASLLGGGAAAGAAFYIVGRRVQRGAAEAAARAAAGESARLLEEARQRMVLAAKEELLRAREAWDEDVARRRREIDRREQGLEERVAALEERERALAATELEARARLERIAGLTAQEAKQELLRRLEDEARGEAAALARDLKEQAKRNADKEAQKILALAIQRLAAEHTAESTVSAVALPSDEMKGRIIGREGRNIRAFEAATGVDVIIDDTPDTVVVSCFDPVRREVGRLALERLITDGRIHPGRIEEVVDKARGEVDASIVEAGEQAIYETGIKGMHPELVKLVGRMKYRTSYGQNILDHSKEVAWLAGIMAAELKLDAQLAKRGALLHDIGKVLTHEHDGTHVQLGVEVATKYGEHPVVVNCIAAHHDDVAHESPVSVIVQAADAVSGSRPGARREAFETYVKRLTQLEQLAGGFPGVEKVFAIQAGREVRVVVTPTAIDDGKAGELSEQIARKIERELQYPGQIKVVVIRETRAVDFAR
;
A
#
# COMPACT_ATOMS: atom_id res chain seq x y z
N MET A 1 162.54 -115.47 44.21
CA MET A 1 161.69 -114.50 43.48
C MET A 1 160.96 -115.22 42.33
N ALA A 2 159.84 -115.90 42.59
CA ALA A 2 159.04 -116.51 41.49
C ALA A 2 157.52 -116.62 41.75
N ASP A 3 157.02 -116.76 42.99
CA ASP A 3 155.62 -117.18 43.19
C ASP A 3 154.54 -116.07 43.29
N TRP A 4 154.87 -114.78 43.28
CA TRP A 4 153.87 -113.69 43.38
C TRP A 4 153.07 -113.41 42.10
N LEU A 5 153.56 -113.83 40.92
CA LEU A 5 152.94 -113.50 39.63
C LEU A 5 151.68 -114.30 39.31
N ALA A 6 151.50 -115.49 39.88
CA ALA A 6 150.33 -116.35 39.61
C ALA A 6 149.03 -115.82 40.26
N ILE A 7 149.12 -115.07 41.37
CA ILE A 7 147.95 -114.56 42.11
C ILE A 7 147.32 -113.34 41.41
N VAL A 8 148.13 -112.54 40.70
CA VAL A 8 147.64 -111.34 40.00
C VAL A 8 146.86 -111.71 38.73
N ALA A 9 147.28 -112.77 38.03
CA ALA A 9 146.62 -113.22 36.79
C ALA A 9 145.21 -113.79 37.04
N SER A 10 144.97 -114.47 38.17
CA SER A 10 143.66 -115.03 38.51
C SER A 10 142.64 -113.96 38.93
N LEU A 11 143.09 -112.87 39.57
CA LEU A 11 142.20 -111.75 39.94
C LEU A 11 141.75 -110.92 38.72
N LEU A 12 142.62 -110.74 37.72
CA LEU A 12 142.27 -109.99 36.50
C LEU A 12 141.31 -110.79 35.60
N GLY A 13 141.46 -112.11 35.51
CA GLY A 13 140.55 -112.96 34.73
C GLY A 13 139.11 -112.98 35.27
N GLY A 14 138.94 -112.94 36.60
CA GLY A 14 137.61 -112.91 37.23
C GLY A 14 136.82 -111.62 36.98
N GLY A 15 137.50 -110.48 36.85
CA GLY A 15 136.85 -109.18 36.65
C GLY A 15 136.17 -109.01 35.28
N ALA A 16 136.78 -109.55 34.22
CA ALA A 16 136.30 -109.35 32.85
C ALA A 16 134.97 -110.10 32.55
N ALA A 17 134.78 -111.29 33.12
CA ALA A 17 133.57 -112.09 32.90
C ALA A 17 132.31 -111.47 33.55
N ALA A 18 132.46 -110.83 34.72
CA ALA A 18 131.36 -110.16 35.41
C ALA A 18 130.84 -108.93 34.64
N GLY A 19 131.73 -108.18 33.97
CA GLY A 19 131.36 -106.99 33.20
C GLY A 19 130.49 -107.30 31.98
N ALA A 20 130.78 -108.39 31.24
CA ALA A 20 130.03 -108.75 30.04
C ALA A 20 128.60 -109.21 30.35
N ALA A 21 128.39 -109.96 31.43
CA ALA A 21 127.08 -110.41 31.88
C ALA A 21 126.16 -109.23 32.26
N PHE A 22 126.73 -108.21 32.92
CA PHE A 22 125.98 -107.01 33.32
C PHE A 22 125.48 -106.21 32.11
N TYR A 23 126.28 -106.10 31.05
CA TYR A 23 125.93 -105.36 29.84
C TYR A 23 124.75 -105.99 29.07
N ILE A 24 124.73 -107.32 28.93
CA ILE A 24 123.67 -108.03 28.20
C ILE A 24 122.33 -107.95 28.94
N VAL A 25 122.34 -108.08 30.27
CA VAL A 25 121.12 -107.95 31.10
C VAL A 25 120.59 -106.53 31.06
N GLY A 26 121.47 -105.52 31.14
CA GLY A 26 121.07 -104.11 31.07
C GLY A 26 120.30 -103.75 29.79
N ARG A 27 120.71 -104.29 28.64
CA ARG A 27 120.07 -103.99 27.34
C ARG A 27 118.69 -104.65 27.17
N ARG A 28 118.44 -105.79 27.82
CA ARG A 28 117.15 -106.49 27.75
C ARG A 28 116.07 -105.80 28.60
N VAL A 29 116.47 -105.21 29.72
CA VAL A 29 115.58 -104.43 30.60
C VAL A 29 115.13 -103.13 29.92
N GLN A 30 116.00 -102.46 29.16
CA GLN A 30 115.63 -101.22 28.47
C GLN A 30 114.54 -101.41 27.39
N ARG A 31 114.54 -102.52 26.63
CA ARG A 31 113.52 -102.77 25.60
C ARG A 31 112.13 -103.08 26.18
N GLY A 32 112.06 -103.83 27.28
CA GLY A 32 110.79 -104.11 27.97
C GLY A 32 110.14 -102.87 28.60
N ALA A 33 110.96 -101.89 29.03
CA ALA A 33 110.46 -100.65 29.59
C ALA A 33 109.79 -99.73 28.54
N ALA A 34 110.29 -99.72 27.30
CA ALA A 34 109.78 -98.85 26.23
C ALA A 34 108.39 -99.27 25.72
N GLU A 35 108.12 -100.56 25.58
CA GLU A 35 106.81 -101.06 25.13
C GLU A 35 105.72 -100.94 26.22
N ALA A 36 106.10 -101.07 27.49
CA ALA A 36 105.19 -100.86 28.62
C ALA A 36 104.76 -99.37 28.75
N ALA A 37 105.68 -98.44 28.48
CA ALA A 37 105.39 -97.01 28.53
C ALA A 37 104.41 -96.55 27.42
N ALA A 38 104.52 -97.11 26.21
CA ALA A 38 103.64 -96.74 25.10
C ALA A 38 102.18 -97.19 25.28
N ARG A 39 101.95 -98.38 25.87
CA ARG A 39 100.59 -98.87 26.18
C ARG A 39 99.94 -98.12 27.36
N ALA A 40 100.74 -97.69 28.34
CA ALA A 40 100.24 -96.88 29.45
C ALA A 40 99.76 -95.50 28.97
N ALA A 41 100.52 -94.83 28.09
CA ALA A 41 100.17 -93.50 27.57
C ALA A 41 98.88 -93.48 26.73
N ALA A 42 98.63 -94.51 25.91
CA ALA A 42 97.41 -94.60 25.10
C ALA A 42 96.14 -94.84 25.95
N GLY A 43 96.25 -95.65 27.01
CA GLY A 43 95.13 -95.90 27.95
C GLY A 43 94.81 -94.69 28.82
N GLU A 44 95.81 -93.91 29.21
CA GLU A 44 95.64 -92.70 30.01
C GLU A 44 94.99 -91.57 29.20
N SER A 45 95.37 -91.40 27.93
CA SER A 45 94.80 -90.38 27.04
C SER A 45 93.31 -90.64 26.72
N ALA A 46 92.91 -91.91 26.56
CA ALA A 46 91.50 -92.27 26.35
C ALA A 46 90.63 -92.02 27.60
N ARG A 47 91.14 -92.32 28.80
CA ARG A 47 90.44 -92.03 30.07
C ARG A 47 90.26 -90.53 30.29
N LEU A 48 91.29 -89.73 30.04
CA LEU A 48 91.23 -88.27 30.19
C LEU A 48 90.20 -87.63 29.25
N LEU A 49 90.06 -88.13 28.02
CA LEU A 49 89.04 -87.66 27.06
C LEU A 49 87.61 -88.01 27.49
N GLU A 50 87.41 -89.19 28.06
CA GLU A 50 86.10 -89.63 28.53
C GLU A 50 85.68 -88.88 29.82
N GLU A 51 86.62 -88.66 30.73
CA GLU A 51 86.40 -87.81 31.91
C GLU A 51 86.13 -86.35 31.54
N ALA A 52 86.84 -85.80 30.55
CA ALA A 52 86.59 -84.44 30.04
C ALA A 52 85.20 -84.32 29.39
N ARG A 53 84.76 -85.32 28.62
CA ARG A 53 83.39 -85.38 28.06
C ARG A 53 82.34 -85.47 29.16
N GLN A 54 82.53 -86.35 30.14
CA GLN A 54 81.58 -86.47 31.26
C GLN A 54 81.49 -85.17 32.06
N ARG A 55 82.61 -84.49 32.32
CA ARG A 55 82.61 -83.18 33.00
C ARG A 55 81.90 -82.10 32.18
N MET A 56 82.10 -82.03 30.87
CA MET A 56 81.37 -81.07 30.03
C MET A 56 79.86 -81.34 30.00
N VAL A 57 79.44 -82.60 29.93
CA VAL A 57 78.01 -82.96 29.94
C VAL A 57 77.37 -82.65 31.30
N LEU A 58 78.09 -82.87 32.41
CA LEU A 58 77.64 -82.50 33.74
C LEU A 58 77.54 -80.98 33.90
N ALA A 59 78.56 -80.24 33.49
CA ALA A 59 78.53 -78.77 33.53
C ALA A 59 77.38 -78.20 32.68
N ALA A 60 77.17 -78.72 31.46
CA ALA A 60 76.07 -78.31 30.61
C ALA A 60 74.69 -78.65 31.21
N LYS A 61 74.55 -79.80 31.88
CA LYS A 61 73.32 -80.17 32.60
C LYS A 61 73.05 -79.26 33.80
N GLU A 62 74.08 -78.93 34.58
CA GLU A 62 73.94 -78.00 35.71
C GLU A 62 73.55 -76.60 35.26
N GLU A 63 74.12 -76.11 34.16
CA GLU A 63 73.78 -74.80 33.60
C GLU A 63 72.34 -74.77 33.07
N LEU A 64 71.88 -75.85 32.43
CA LEU A 64 70.49 -76.02 31.96
C LEU A 64 69.49 -76.09 33.13
N LEU A 65 69.85 -76.76 34.22
CA LEU A 65 69.02 -76.83 35.42
C LEU A 65 68.90 -75.46 36.08
N ARG A 66 70.01 -74.72 36.23
CA ARG A 66 69.98 -73.35 36.75
C ARG A 66 69.18 -72.40 35.87
N ALA A 67 69.32 -72.51 34.55
CA ALA A 67 68.53 -71.71 33.61
C ALA A 67 67.03 -72.03 33.71
N ARG A 68 66.67 -73.31 33.91
CA ARG A 68 65.29 -73.75 34.10
C ARG A 68 64.71 -73.29 35.43
N GLU A 69 65.46 -73.39 36.52
CA GLU A 69 65.03 -72.90 37.84
C GLU A 69 64.80 -71.38 37.80
N ALA A 70 65.72 -70.61 37.21
CA ALA A 70 65.55 -69.16 37.04
C ALA A 70 64.33 -68.81 36.16
N TRP A 71 64.05 -69.61 35.12
CA TRP A 71 62.87 -69.45 34.28
C TRP A 71 61.57 -69.76 35.05
N ASP A 72 61.53 -70.87 35.78
CA ASP A 72 60.36 -71.28 36.57
C ASP A 72 60.06 -70.26 37.68
N GLU A 73 61.10 -69.67 38.30
CA GLU A 73 60.96 -68.55 39.24
C GLU A 73 60.42 -67.28 38.58
N ASP A 74 60.87 -66.92 37.38
CA ASP A 74 60.37 -65.74 36.66
C ASP A 74 58.91 -65.92 36.22
N VAL A 75 58.56 -67.12 35.73
CA VAL A 75 57.18 -67.47 35.37
C VAL A 75 56.28 -67.43 36.60
N ALA A 76 56.73 -68.00 37.73
CA ALA A 76 55.96 -67.96 38.98
C ALA A 76 55.78 -66.53 39.51
N ARG A 77 56.79 -65.67 39.36
CA ARG A 77 56.70 -64.24 39.70
C ARG A 77 55.70 -63.51 38.80
N ARG A 78 55.80 -63.67 37.48
CA ARG A 78 54.86 -63.05 36.53
C ARG A 78 53.43 -63.51 36.75
N ARG A 79 53.23 -64.81 37.03
CA ARG A 79 51.90 -65.36 37.30
C ARG A 79 51.27 -64.74 38.54
N ARG A 80 52.02 -64.61 39.63
CA ARG A 80 51.56 -63.90 40.85
C ARG A 80 51.26 -62.42 40.61
N GLU A 81 51.99 -61.76 39.71
CA GLU A 81 51.72 -60.36 39.35
C GLU A 81 50.44 -60.23 38.51
N ILE A 82 50.20 -61.15 37.58
CA ILE A 82 48.97 -61.22 36.79
C ILE A 82 47.77 -61.49 37.69
N ASP A 83 47.84 -62.50 38.57
CA ASP A 83 46.73 -62.85 39.48
C ASP A 83 46.36 -61.65 40.38
N ARG A 84 47.35 -60.89 40.88
CA ARG A 84 47.10 -59.66 41.65
C ARG A 84 46.45 -58.56 40.81
N ARG A 85 46.86 -58.42 39.54
CA ARG A 85 46.27 -57.43 38.63
C ARG A 85 44.83 -57.80 38.26
N GLU A 86 44.56 -59.08 38.05
CA GLU A 86 43.20 -59.58 37.77
C GLU A 86 42.27 -59.32 38.96
N GLN A 87 42.67 -59.70 40.17
CA GLN A 87 41.90 -59.40 41.38
C GLN A 87 41.66 -57.89 41.56
N GLY A 88 42.70 -57.06 41.35
CA GLY A 88 42.55 -55.60 41.44
C GLY A 88 41.67 -54.99 40.33
N LEU A 89 41.56 -55.63 39.17
CA LEU A 89 40.66 -55.23 38.10
C LEU A 89 39.22 -55.65 38.41
N GLU A 90 38.99 -56.87 38.91
CA GLU A 90 37.67 -57.35 39.31
C GLU A 90 37.06 -56.48 40.41
N GLU A 91 37.83 -56.14 41.44
CA GLU A 91 37.39 -55.23 42.51
C GLU A 91 37.03 -53.83 41.96
N ARG A 92 37.82 -53.32 41.01
CA ARG A 92 37.54 -52.03 40.36
C ARG A 92 36.30 -52.05 39.50
N VAL A 93 36.07 -53.12 38.75
CA VAL A 93 34.87 -53.28 37.92
C VAL A 93 33.64 -53.34 38.82
N ALA A 94 33.66 -54.14 39.87
CA ALA A 94 32.56 -54.21 40.84
C ALA A 94 32.26 -52.84 41.48
N ALA A 95 33.30 -52.11 41.89
CA ALA A 95 33.14 -50.77 42.47
C ALA A 95 32.60 -49.73 41.46
N LEU A 96 32.96 -49.85 40.18
CA LEU A 96 32.45 -48.97 39.13
C LEU A 96 30.98 -49.26 38.83
N GLU A 97 30.59 -50.53 38.72
CA GLU A 97 29.20 -50.92 38.50
C GLU A 97 28.27 -50.48 39.65
N GLU A 98 28.76 -50.55 40.89
CA GLU A 98 28.01 -50.08 42.06
C GLU A 98 27.85 -48.55 42.02
N ARG A 99 28.92 -47.82 41.66
CA ARG A 99 28.87 -46.36 41.49
C ARG A 99 27.94 -45.94 40.36
N GLU A 100 27.95 -46.62 39.21
CA GLU A 100 27.04 -46.32 38.10
C GLU A 100 25.58 -46.50 38.50
N ARG A 101 25.26 -47.60 39.20
CA ARG A 101 23.91 -47.85 39.72
C ARG A 101 23.48 -46.78 40.72
N ALA A 102 24.37 -46.38 41.63
CA ALA A 102 24.08 -45.32 42.60
C ALA A 102 23.90 -43.94 41.93
N LEU A 103 24.71 -43.61 40.94
CA LEU A 103 24.59 -42.38 40.15
C LEU A 103 23.26 -42.33 39.39
N ALA A 104 22.90 -43.41 38.69
CA ALA A 104 21.65 -43.49 37.96
C ALA A 104 20.43 -43.34 38.89
N ALA A 105 20.46 -43.96 40.07
CA ALA A 105 19.40 -43.81 41.07
C ALA A 105 19.30 -42.38 41.60
N THR A 106 20.44 -41.75 41.89
CA THR A 106 20.50 -40.36 42.39
C THR A 106 20.03 -39.37 41.34
N GLU A 107 20.36 -39.59 40.06
CA GLU A 107 19.91 -38.75 38.95
C GLU A 107 18.38 -38.84 38.76
N LEU A 108 17.83 -40.05 38.88
CA LEU A 108 16.39 -40.29 38.80
C LEU A 108 15.64 -39.65 39.98
N GLU A 109 16.20 -39.74 41.19
CA GLU A 109 15.65 -39.10 42.38
C GLU A 109 15.73 -37.57 42.31
N ALA A 110 16.87 -37.03 41.87
CA ALA A 110 17.05 -35.59 41.66
C ALA A 110 16.05 -35.05 40.63
N ARG A 111 15.85 -35.78 39.53
CA ARG A 111 14.86 -35.46 38.50
C ARG A 111 13.44 -35.51 39.04
N ALA A 112 13.07 -36.57 39.75
CA ALA A 112 11.74 -36.71 40.36
C ALA A 112 11.46 -35.64 41.44
N ARG A 113 12.51 -35.21 42.17
CA ARG A 113 12.40 -34.16 43.19
C ARG A 113 12.27 -32.77 42.56
N LEU A 114 12.98 -32.51 41.46
CA LEU A 114 12.81 -31.31 40.64
C LEU A 114 11.42 -31.25 40.01
N GLU A 115 10.91 -32.36 39.47
CA GLU A 115 9.55 -32.48 38.94
C GLU A 115 8.49 -32.23 40.03
N ARG A 116 8.70 -32.74 41.25
CA ARG A 116 7.81 -32.48 42.39
C ARG A 116 7.84 -31.02 42.87
N ILE A 117 9.02 -30.39 42.90
CA ILE A 117 9.17 -28.99 43.33
C ILE A 117 8.60 -28.02 42.29
N ALA A 118 8.74 -28.34 41.00
CA ALA A 118 8.22 -27.53 39.90
C ALA A 118 6.71 -27.72 39.65
N GLY A 119 6.11 -28.82 40.16
CA GLY A 119 4.69 -29.13 40.00
C GLY A 119 4.27 -29.45 38.56
N LEU A 120 5.24 -29.58 37.65
CA LEU A 120 5.08 -29.86 36.22
C LEU A 120 6.12 -30.88 35.80
N THR A 121 5.75 -31.80 34.91
CA THR A 121 6.73 -32.66 34.23
C THR A 121 7.58 -31.84 33.27
N ALA A 122 8.79 -32.31 32.94
CA ALA A 122 9.68 -31.62 31.99
C ALA A 122 9.04 -31.38 30.61
N GLN A 123 8.12 -32.26 30.19
CA GLN A 123 7.41 -32.15 28.93
C GLN A 123 6.30 -31.09 28.98
N GLU A 124 5.57 -30.99 30.09
CA GLU A 124 4.57 -29.95 30.32
C GLU A 124 5.23 -28.56 30.44
N ALA A 125 6.36 -28.45 31.15
CA ALA A 125 7.12 -27.21 31.24
C ALA A 125 7.61 -26.72 29.86
N LYS A 126 8.04 -27.64 28.99
CA LYS A 126 8.43 -27.32 27.61
C LYS A 126 7.23 -26.84 26.77
N GLN A 127 6.08 -27.49 26.88
CA GLN A 127 4.88 -27.09 26.15
C GLN A 127 4.35 -25.73 26.60
N GLU A 128 4.34 -25.46 27.91
CA GLU A 128 3.94 -24.17 28.47
C GLU A 128 4.90 -23.06 28.03
N LEU A 129 6.21 -23.30 28.05
CA LEU A 129 7.20 -22.34 27.54
C LEU A 129 6.99 -22.04 26.05
N LEU A 130 6.75 -23.08 25.23
CA LEU A 130 6.47 -22.89 23.80
C LEU A 130 5.19 -22.09 23.57
N ARG A 131 4.13 -22.35 24.35
CA ARG A 131 2.88 -21.55 24.29
C ARG A 131 3.12 -20.09 24.65
N ARG A 132 3.86 -19.82 25.73
CA ARG A 132 4.17 -18.44 26.13
C ARG A 132 4.99 -17.70 25.08
N LEU A 133 6.00 -18.37 24.51
CA LEU A 133 6.80 -17.81 23.42
C LEU A 133 5.95 -17.55 22.16
N GLU A 134 5.00 -18.43 21.85
CA GLU A 134 4.06 -18.23 20.74
C GLU A 134 3.13 -17.03 20.99
N ASP A 135 2.58 -16.90 22.19
CA ASP A 135 1.72 -15.78 22.57
C ASP A 135 2.48 -14.45 22.59
N GLU A 136 3.72 -14.44 23.09
CA GLU A 136 4.62 -13.29 23.07
C GLU A 136 4.97 -12.88 21.63
N ALA A 137 5.39 -13.83 20.79
CA ALA A 137 5.68 -13.58 19.38
C ALA A 137 4.44 -13.07 18.61
N ARG A 138 3.24 -13.57 18.93
CA ARG A 138 1.98 -13.05 18.37
C ARG A 138 1.71 -11.62 18.83
N GLY A 139 1.95 -11.31 20.10
CA GLY A 139 1.83 -9.97 20.65
C GLY A 139 2.76 -8.98 19.96
N GLU A 140 4.03 -9.34 19.81
CA GLU A 140 5.05 -8.55 19.11
C GLU A 140 4.71 -8.37 17.62
N ALA A 141 4.30 -9.44 16.93
CA ALA A 141 3.89 -9.37 15.53
C ALA A 141 2.67 -8.45 15.33
N ALA A 142 1.69 -8.49 16.23
CA ALA A 142 0.53 -7.61 16.20
C ALA A 142 0.89 -6.15 16.51
N ALA A 143 1.84 -5.90 17.42
CA ALA A 143 2.37 -4.57 17.68
C ALA A 143 3.12 -4.01 16.46
N LEU A 144 4.01 -4.81 15.87
CA LEU A 144 4.75 -4.45 14.65
C LEU A 144 3.79 -4.18 13.47
N ALA A 145 2.79 -5.03 13.25
CA ALA A 145 1.81 -4.85 12.19
C ALA A 145 1.01 -3.53 12.35
N ARG A 146 0.66 -3.17 13.59
CA ARG A 146 0.01 -1.88 13.90
C ARG A 146 0.93 -0.70 13.61
N ASP A 147 2.18 -0.76 14.07
CA ASP A 147 3.17 0.29 13.83
C ASP A 147 3.44 0.48 12.33
N LEU A 148 3.65 -0.61 11.59
CA LEU A 148 3.82 -0.58 10.13
C LEU A 148 2.60 0.03 9.42
N LYS A 149 1.37 -0.32 9.85
CA LYS A 149 0.15 0.25 9.28
C LYS A 149 0.04 1.75 9.56
N GLU A 150 0.41 2.19 10.77
CA GLU A 150 0.38 3.60 11.12
C GLU A 150 1.47 4.40 10.40
N GLN A 151 2.68 3.87 10.27
CA GLN A 151 3.75 4.45 9.46
C GLN A 151 3.35 4.56 8.00
N ALA A 152 2.74 3.50 7.43
CA ALA A 152 2.23 3.51 6.06
C ALA A 152 1.17 4.60 5.88
N LYS A 153 0.24 4.77 6.83
CA LYS A 153 -0.77 5.83 6.81
C LYS A 153 -0.13 7.22 6.86
N ARG A 154 0.80 7.46 7.79
CA ARG A 154 1.51 8.75 7.91
C ARG A 154 2.30 9.10 6.64
N ASN A 155 2.92 8.10 6.01
CA ASN A 155 3.64 8.29 4.76
C ASN A 155 2.67 8.55 3.59
N ALA A 156 1.53 7.86 3.55
CA ALA A 156 0.49 8.10 2.56
C ALA A 156 -0.09 9.52 2.66
N ASP A 157 -0.36 10.01 3.87
CA ASP A 157 -0.87 11.38 4.09
C ASP A 157 0.12 12.44 3.58
N LYS A 158 1.42 12.24 3.82
CA LYS A 158 2.48 13.13 3.31
C LYS A 158 2.57 13.10 1.78
N GLU A 159 2.51 11.91 1.17
CA GLU A 159 2.57 11.80 -0.29
C GLU A 159 1.31 12.38 -0.95
N ALA A 160 0.12 12.18 -0.35
CA ALA A 160 -1.12 12.78 -0.82
C ALA A 160 -1.06 14.32 -0.79
N GLN A 161 -0.57 14.91 0.31
CA GLN A 161 -0.35 16.36 0.40
C GLN A 161 0.61 16.87 -0.68
N LYS A 162 1.68 16.12 -0.96
CA LYS A 162 2.65 16.47 -2.00
C LYS A 162 2.05 16.40 -3.40
N ILE A 163 1.25 15.37 -3.71
CA ILE A 163 0.54 15.24 -4.99
C ILE A 163 -0.44 16.41 -5.17
N LEU A 164 -1.22 16.74 -4.14
CA LEU A 164 -2.15 17.88 -4.17
C LEU A 164 -1.40 19.20 -4.36
N ALA A 165 -0.32 19.44 -3.62
CA ALA A 165 0.49 20.64 -3.76
C ALA A 165 1.06 20.79 -5.18
N LEU A 166 1.53 19.69 -5.78
CA LEU A 166 2.05 19.67 -7.14
C LEU A 166 0.95 19.92 -8.19
N ALA A 167 -0.24 19.33 -8.00
CA ALA A 167 -1.39 19.57 -8.86
C ALA A 167 -1.83 21.04 -8.82
N ILE A 168 -1.94 21.63 -7.62
CA ILE A 168 -2.30 23.04 -7.42
C ILE A 168 -1.23 23.97 -8.02
N GLN A 169 0.05 23.71 -7.75
CA GLN A 169 1.16 24.54 -8.24
C GLN A 169 1.20 24.61 -9.76
N ARG A 170 0.93 23.51 -10.46
CA ARG A 170 0.92 23.46 -11.93
C ARG A 170 -0.24 24.22 -12.55
N LEU A 171 -1.30 24.47 -11.79
CA LEU A 171 -2.56 25.02 -12.27
C LEU A 171 -2.83 26.44 -11.80
N ALA A 172 -1.80 27.20 -11.39
CA ALA A 172 -1.97 28.58 -10.93
C ALA A 172 -2.47 29.49 -12.07
N ALA A 173 -3.77 29.41 -12.37
CA ALA A 173 -4.51 30.26 -13.26
C ALA A 173 -5.33 31.25 -12.42
N GLU A 174 -5.33 32.51 -12.86
CA GLU A 174 -6.18 33.56 -12.30
C GLU A 174 -7.59 33.40 -12.89
N HIS A 175 -8.57 33.12 -12.03
CA HIS A 175 -9.98 33.08 -12.44
C HIS A 175 -10.76 34.18 -11.72
N THR A 176 -11.44 35.01 -12.52
CA THR A 176 -12.32 36.07 -12.04
C THR A 176 -13.71 35.50 -11.80
N ALA A 177 -14.31 35.78 -10.64
CA ALA A 177 -15.71 35.46 -10.39
C ALA A 177 -16.60 36.25 -11.37
N GLU A 178 -17.40 35.55 -12.17
CA GLU A 178 -18.29 36.17 -13.14
C GLU A 178 -19.60 36.60 -12.47
N SER A 179 -20.13 37.76 -12.87
CA SER A 179 -21.43 38.23 -12.42
C SER A 179 -22.54 37.45 -13.10
N THR A 180 -23.51 36.96 -12.33
CA THR A 180 -24.67 36.20 -12.84
C THR A 180 -25.71 37.07 -13.55
N VAL A 181 -25.48 38.38 -13.65
CA VAL A 181 -26.42 39.35 -14.22
C VAL A 181 -25.88 39.85 -15.57
N SER A 182 -26.65 39.61 -16.63
CA SER A 182 -26.38 40.15 -17.97
C SER A 182 -26.96 41.56 -18.06
N ALA A 183 -26.14 42.56 -17.71
CA ALA A 183 -26.48 43.97 -17.87
C ALA A 183 -25.98 44.46 -19.23
N VAL A 184 -26.85 45.15 -19.98
CA VAL A 184 -26.51 45.81 -21.24
C VAL A 184 -26.51 47.32 -21.02
N ALA A 185 -25.36 47.95 -21.28
CA ALA A 185 -25.23 49.40 -21.19
C ALA A 185 -25.97 50.08 -22.35
N LEU A 186 -26.71 51.14 -22.03
CA LEU A 186 -27.41 51.96 -23.01
C LEU A 186 -26.61 53.24 -23.30
N PRO A 187 -26.58 53.70 -24.56
CA PRO A 187 -25.91 54.95 -24.93
C PRO A 187 -26.71 56.20 -24.53
N SER A 188 -28.03 56.07 -24.31
CA SER A 188 -28.91 57.16 -23.87
C SER A 188 -30.28 56.66 -23.41
N ASP A 189 -30.99 57.49 -22.62
CA ASP A 189 -32.39 57.26 -22.26
C ASP A 189 -33.35 57.26 -23.47
N GLU A 190 -32.98 57.90 -24.58
CA GLU A 190 -33.76 57.80 -25.83
C GLU A 190 -33.75 56.35 -26.36
N MET A 191 -32.62 55.65 -26.23
CA MET A 191 -32.51 54.24 -26.57
C MET A 191 -33.40 53.37 -25.67
N LYS A 192 -33.46 53.69 -24.37
CA LYS A 192 -34.39 53.04 -23.41
C LYS A 192 -35.83 53.15 -23.90
N GLY A 193 -36.26 54.33 -24.35
CA GLY A 193 -37.58 54.55 -24.93
C GLY A 193 -37.85 53.75 -26.22
N ARG A 194 -36.84 53.59 -27.09
CA ARG A 194 -36.96 52.79 -28.33
C ARG A 194 -37.02 51.29 -28.06
N ILE A 195 -36.30 50.80 -27.05
CA ILE A 195 -36.36 49.39 -26.60
C ILE A 195 -37.75 49.04 -26.07
N ILE A 196 -38.35 49.92 -25.28
CA ILE A 196 -39.74 49.74 -24.80
C ILE A 196 -40.71 49.80 -25.99
N GLY A 197 -40.57 50.83 -26.83
CA GLY A 197 -41.50 51.12 -27.92
C GLY A 197 -42.84 51.65 -27.42
N ARG A 198 -43.70 52.09 -28.36
CA ARG A 198 -45.04 52.58 -28.01
C ARG A 198 -45.84 51.47 -27.34
N GLU A 199 -46.37 51.73 -26.15
CA GLU A 199 -47.15 50.77 -25.32
C GLU A 199 -46.40 49.47 -24.99
N GLY A 200 -45.07 49.47 -25.00
CA GLY A 200 -44.28 48.26 -24.75
C GLY A 200 -44.27 47.26 -25.90
N ARG A 201 -44.65 47.68 -27.12
CA ARG A 201 -44.72 46.78 -28.30
C ARG A 201 -43.37 46.11 -28.61
N ASN A 202 -42.28 46.87 -28.52
CA ASN A 202 -40.96 46.37 -28.91
C ASN A 202 -40.39 45.43 -27.87
N ILE A 203 -40.49 45.79 -26.58
CA ILE A 203 -40.04 44.93 -25.49
C ILE A 203 -40.82 43.62 -25.48
N ARG A 204 -42.15 43.63 -25.64
CA ARG A 204 -42.96 42.40 -25.74
C ARG A 204 -42.59 41.54 -26.94
N ALA A 205 -42.33 42.15 -28.10
CA ALA A 205 -41.87 41.40 -29.27
C ALA A 205 -40.50 40.77 -29.04
N PHE A 206 -39.60 41.48 -28.35
CA PHE A 206 -38.28 40.97 -27.97
C PHE A 206 -38.36 39.82 -26.96
N GLU A 207 -39.15 39.98 -25.91
CA GLU A 207 -39.39 38.94 -24.89
C GLU A 207 -40.05 37.71 -25.53
N ALA A 208 -41.00 37.89 -26.44
CA ALA A 208 -41.63 36.79 -27.17
C ALA A 208 -40.66 36.07 -28.12
N ALA A 209 -39.79 36.81 -28.82
CA ALA A 209 -38.82 36.24 -29.76
C ALA A 209 -37.68 35.49 -29.04
N THR A 210 -37.20 36.01 -27.91
CA THR A 210 -36.05 35.47 -27.18
C THR A 210 -36.43 34.51 -26.05
N GLY A 211 -37.62 34.66 -25.47
CA GLY A 211 -38.04 33.94 -24.27
C GLY A 211 -37.33 34.41 -22.99
N VAL A 212 -36.83 35.64 -22.98
CA VAL A 212 -36.22 36.30 -21.80
C VAL A 212 -37.16 37.39 -21.28
N ASP A 213 -36.98 37.79 -20.03
CA ASP A 213 -37.62 38.96 -19.44
C ASP A 213 -36.64 40.13 -19.45
N VAL A 214 -37.07 41.28 -19.94
CA VAL A 214 -36.23 42.48 -19.99
C VAL A 214 -36.65 43.41 -18.87
N ILE A 215 -35.80 43.51 -17.85
CA ILE A 215 -36.06 44.33 -16.67
C ILE A 215 -35.45 45.71 -16.90
N ILE A 216 -36.35 46.70 -16.92
CA ILE A 216 -36.00 48.11 -17.05
C ILE A 216 -36.35 48.77 -15.71
N ASP A 217 -35.32 49.16 -14.97
CA ASP A 217 -35.46 49.80 -13.65
C ASP A 217 -35.10 51.31 -13.73
N ASP A 218 -35.19 52.00 -12.59
CA ASP A 218 -34.79 53.40 -12.42
C ASP A 218 -33.27 53.63 -12.50
N THR A 219 -32.49 52.55 -12.66
CA THR A 219 -31.05 52.66 -12.91
C THR A 219 -30.81 53.30 -14.29
N PRO A 220 -30.12 54.45 -14.35
CA PRO A 220 -29.84 55.12 -15.63
C PRO A 220 -28.91 54.27 -16.51
N ASP A 221 -29.08 54.40 -17.81
CA ASP A 221 -28.19 53.86 -18.84
C ASP A 221 -27.96 52.34 -18.80
N THR A 222 -28.84 51.54 -18.18
CA THR A 222 -28.69 50.08 -18.10
C THR A 222 -30.01 49.35 -18.25
N VAL A 223 -29.99 48.23 -18.98
CA VAL A 223 -31.10 47.26 -19.05
C VAL A 223 -30.60 45.90 -18.61
N VAL A 224 -31.40 45.20 -17.81
CA VAL A 224 -31.06 43.86 -17.30
C VAL A 224 -31.84 42.82 -18.07
N VAL A 225 -31.12 41.85 -18.64
CA VAL A 225 -31.73 40.68 -19.29
C VAL A 225 -31.79 39.53 -18.30
N SER A 226 -33.00 39.09 -17.96
CA SER A 226 -33.25 38.01 -17.01
C SER A 226 -33.86 36.81 -17.73
N CYS A 227 -33.28 35.61 -17.52
CA CYS A 227 -33.85 34.36 -18.00
C CYS A 227 -33.25 33.21 -17.20
N PHE A 228 -34.03 32.16 -16.91
CA PHE A 228 -33.53 30.97 -16.22
C PHE A 228 -32.58 30.15 -17.09
N ASP A 229 -32.85 30.10 -18.40
CA ASP A 229 -31.99 29.45 -19.39
C ASP A 229 -30.80 30.37 -19.72
N PRO A 230 -29.56 29.96 -19.40
CA PRO A 230 -28.37 30.76 -19.65
C PRO A 230 -28.11 31.02 -21.13
N VAL A 231 -28.44 30.07 -22.01
CA VAL A 231 -28.22 30.19 -23.45
C VAL A 231 -29.17 31.22 -24.03
N ARG A 232 -30.47 31.17 -23.65
CA ARG A 232 -31.44 32.20 -24.03
C ARG A 232 -31.07 33.56 -23.51
N ARG A 233 -30.57 33.64 -22.26
CA ARG A 233 -30.10 34.90 -21.67
C ARG A 233 -29.00 35.53 -22.51
N GLU A 234 -28.03 34.72 -22.96
CA GLU A 234 -26.94 35.20 -23.80
C GLU A 234 -27.43 35.62 -25.19
N VAL A 235 -28.31 34.84 -25.82
CA VAL A 235 -28.95 35.21 -27.09
C VAL A 235 -29.66 36.56 -26.95
N GLY A 236 -30.39 36.75 -25.85
CA GLY A 236 -31.05 38.02 -25.52
C GLY A 236 -30.03 39.16 -25.36
N ARG A 237 -28.98 38.97 -24.57
CA ARG A 237 -27.93 39.98 -24.37
C ARG A 237 -27.29 40.41 -25.70
N LEU A 238 -26.87 39.44 -26.52
CA LEU A 238 -26.21 39.69 -27.81
C LEU A 238 -27.17 40.33 -28.83
N ALA A 239 -28.43 39.88 -28.89
CA ALA A 239 -29.43 40.47 -29.75
C ALA A 239 -29.73 41.92 -29.35
N LEU A 240 -29.82 42.21 -28.05
CA LEU A 240 -30.08 43.55 -27.54
C LEU A 240 -28.92 44.51 -27.83
N GLU A 241 -27.66 44.09 -27.62
CA GLU A 241 -26.47 44.87 -27.98
C GLU A 241 -26.46 45.24 -29.48
N ARG A 242 -26.82 44.29 -30.34
CA ARG A 242 -26.88 44.51 -31.79
C ARG A 242 -28.00 45.46 -32.19
N LEU A 243 -29.18 45.31 -31.60
CA LEU A 243 -30.32 46.21 -31.82
C LEU A 243 -30.01 47.64 -31.37
N ILE A 244 -29.29 47.80 -30.25
CA ILE A 244 -28.81 49.11 -29.77
C ILE A 244 -27.81 49.71 -30.75
N THR A 245 -26.85 48.91 -31.23
CA THR A 245 -25.82 49.36 -32.19
C THR A 245 -26.43 49.75 -33.55
N ASP A 246 -27.42 48.99 -34.03
CA ASP A 246 -28.16 49.26 -35.27
C ASP A 246 -29.13 50.46 -35.12
N GLY A 247 -29.62 50.71 -33.90
CA GLY A 247 -30.52 51.81 -33.56
C GLY A 247 -31.96 51.68 -34.08
N ARG A 248 -32.27 50.58 -34.79
CA ARG A 248 -33.59 50.25 -35.36
C ARG A 248 -34.23 49.11 -34.58
N ILE A 249 -35.20 49.46 -33.75
CA ILE A 249 -35.89 48.51 -32.88
C ILE A 249 -37.37 48.46 -33.28
N HIS A 250 -37.75 47.42 -34.03
CA HIS A 250 -39.13 47.12 -34.39
C HIS A 250 -39.32 45.60 -34.56
N PRO A 251 -40.54 45.04 -34.44
CA PRO A 251 -40.76 43.59 -34.33
C PRO A 251 -40.07 42.74 -35.40
N GLY A 252 -40.24 43.06 -36.68
CA GLY A 252 -39.60 42.27 -37.76
C GLY A 252 -38.07 42.30 -37.75
N ARG A 253 -37.45 43.38 -37.26
CA ARG A 253 -35.99 43.45 -37.12
C ARG A 253 -35.51 42.70 -35.87
N ILE A 254 -36.28 42.76 -34.80
CA ILE A 254 -36.03 42.01 -33.57
C ILE A 254 -35.96 40.51 -33.89
N GLU A 255 -36.95 39.97 -34.58
CA GLU A 255 -36.95 38.54 -34.98
C GLU A 255 -35.70 38.18 -35.80
N GLU A 256 -35.38 38.96 -36.83
CA GLU A 256 -34.20 38.72 -37.68
C GLU A 256 -32.88 38.74 -36.88
N VAL A 257 -32.71 39.71 -35.99
CA VAL A 257 -31.49 39.85 -35.18
C VAL A 257 -31.39 38.74 -34.14
N VAL A 258 -32.52 38.32 -33.55
CA VAL A 258 -32.56 37.21 -32.60
C VAL A 258 -32.18 35.90 -33.27
N ASP A 259 -32.70 35.61 -34.47
CA ASP A 259 -32.33 34.40 -35.20
C ASP A 259 -30.85 34.37 -35.58
N LYS A 260 -30.28 35.52 -35.98
CA LYS A 260 -28.83 35.64 -36.22
C LYS A 260 -28.02 35.44 -34.93
N ALA A 261 -28.46 36.02 -33.81
CA ALA A 261 -27.80 35.86 -32.51
C ALA A 261 -27.85 34.40 -32.04
N ARG A 262 -28.95 33.68 -32.25
CA ARG A 262 -29.07 32.24 -31.97
C ARG A 262 -28.01 31.44 -32.73
N GLY A 263 -27.92 31.62 -34.05
CA GLY A 263 -26.95 30.90 -34.87
C GLY A 263 -25.49 31.12 -34.44
N GLU A 264 -25.16 32.33 -33.96
CA GLU A 264 -23.82 32.63 -33.46
C GLU A 264 -23.54 32.03 -32.08
N VAL A 265 -24.52 32.07 -31.18
CA VAL A 265 -24.39 31.42 -29.87
C VAL A 265 -24.24 29.91 -30.05
N ASP A 266 -25.02 29.29 -30.94
CA ASP A 266 -24.91 27.87 -31.26
C ASP A 266 -23.54 27.51 -31.85
N ALA A 267 -22.99 28.33 -32.75
CA ALA A 267 -21.63 28.15 -33.28
C ALA A 267 -20.57 28.26 -32.17
N SER A 268 -20.70 29.26 -31.29
CA SER A 268 -19.81 29.46 -30.14
C SER A 268 -19.89 28.31 -29.12
N ILE A 269 -21.06 27.68 -28.95
CA ILE A 269 -21.23 26.46 -28.13
C ILE A 269 -20.36 25.34 -28.70
N VAL A 270 -20.47 25.07 -30.00
CA VAL A 270 -19.70 23.99 -30.65
C VAL A 270 -18.20 24.25 -30.52
N GLU A 271 -17.76 25.46 -30.87
CA GLU A 271 -16.36 25.87 -30.78
C GLU A 271 -15.81 25.75 -29.35
N ALA A 272 -16.57 26.20 -28.34
CA ALA A 272 -16.16 26.10 -26.94
C ALA A 272 -16.03 24.65 -26.47
N GLY A 273 -16.92 23.76 -26.91
CA GLY A 273 -16.85 22.34 -26.61
C GLY A 273 -15.63 21.66 -27.24
N GLU A 274 -15.39 21.93 -28.53
CA GLU A 274 -14.22 21.41 -29.25
C GLU A 274 -12.90 21.90 -28.63
N GLN A 275 -12.83 23.18 -28.30
CA GLN A 275 -11.69 23.80 -27.65
C GLN A 275 -11.43 23.19 -26.26
N ALA A 276 -12.47 22.98 -25.44
CA ALA A 276 -12.33 22.37 -24.13
C ALA A 276 -11.79 20.93 -24.21
N ILE A 277 -12.23 20.16 -25.19
CA ILE A 277 -11.73 18.79 -25.43
C ILE A 277 -10.28 18.82 -25.88
N TYR A 278 -9.92 19.76 -26.75
CA TYR A 278 -8.54 19.96 -27.21
C TYR A 278 -7.61 20.35 -26.06
N GLU A 279 -7.97 21.33 -25.25
CA GLU A 279 -7.18 21.83 -24.10
C GLU A 279 -7.01 20.79 -22.99
N THR A 280 -8.05 20.00 -22.72
CA THR A 280 -7.97 18.92 -21.73
C THR A 280 -7.24 17.68 -22.29
N GLY A 281 -7.16 17.57 -23.61
CA GLY A 281 -6.49 16.48 -24.32
C GLY A 281 -7.29 15.18 -24.33
N ILE A 282 -8.62 15.26 -24.25
CA ILE A 282 -9.54 14.13 -24.28
C ILE A 282 -9.78 13.72 -25.74
N LYS A 283 -9.90 12.42 -26.02
CA LYS A 283 -10.09 11.89 -27.38
C LYS A 283 -11.40 11.12 -27.51
N GLY A 284 -12.03 11.18 -28.68
CA GLY A 284 -13.19 10.35 -29.02
C GLY A 284 -14.40 10.59 -28.12
N MET A 285 -14.77 11.85 -27.90
CA MET A 285 -16.02 12.21 -27.22
C MET A 285 -17.16 12.28 -28.25
N HIS A 286 -18.36 11.84 -27.86
CA HIS A 286 -19.52 11.88 -28.73
C HIS A 286 -19.90 13.34 -29.08
N PRO A 287 -20.23 13.68 -30.34
CA PRO A 287 -20.54 15.07 -30.75
C PRO A 287 -21.61 15.76 -29.91
N GLU A 288 -22.63 15.03 -29.46
CA GLU A 288 -23.66 15.59 -28.58
C GLU A 288 -23.13 15.92 -27.18
N LEU A 289 -22.20 15.12 -26.63
CA LEU A 289 -21.53 15.47 -25.38
C LEU A 289 -20.62 16.68 -25.56
N VAL A 290 -19.95 16.82 -26.71
CA VAL A 290 -19.16 18.00 -27.04
C VAL A 290 -20.01 19.27 -27.01
N LYS A 291 -21.21 19.23 -27.61
CA LYS A 291 -22.16 20.35 -27.56
C LYS A 291 -22.60 20.67 -26.13
N LEU A 292 -22.89 19.66 -25.31
CA LEU A 292 -23.27 19.85 -23.91
C LEU A 292 -22.13 20.43 -23.07
N VAL A 293 -20.88 20.01 -23.31
CA VAL A 293 -19.69 20.63 -22.72
C VAL A 293 -19.62 22.10 -23.13
N GLY A 294 -19.80 22.40 -24.41
CA GLY A 294 -19.85 23.78 -24.90
C GLY A 294 -20.92 24.64 -24.24
N ARG A 295 -22.11 24.09 -23.98
CA ARG A 295 -23.20 24.78 -23.27
C ARG A 295 -22.81 25.21 -21.86
N MET A 296 -21.87 24.51 -21.20
CA MET A 296 -21.40 24.90 -19.87
C MET A 296 -20.79 26.30 -19.83
N LYS A 297 -20.28 26.81 -20.97
CA LYS A 297 -19.71 28.16 -21.10
C LYS A 297 -20.68 29.25 -20.65
N TYR A 298 -21.98 29.03 -20.82
CA TYR A 298 -23.00 30.03 -20.48
C TYR A 298 -23.59 29.81 -19.09
N ARG A 299 -23.26 28.70 -18.44
CA ARG A 299 -23.80 28.35 -17.13
C ARG A 299 -22.80 28.73 -16.05
N THR A 300 -23.27 29.54 -15.10
CA THR A 300 -22.54 29.84 -13.88
C THR A 300 -23.16 29.08 -12.72
N SER A 301 -22.34 28.49 -11.86
CA SER A 301 -22.75 27.89 -10.59
C SER A 301 -21.87 28.46 -9.49
N TYR A 302 -22.45 28.89 -8.38
CA TYR A 302 -21.70 29.48 -7.26
C TYR A 302 -20.83 30.71 -7.60
N GLY A 303 -21.09 31.40 -8.73
CA GLY A 303 -20.28 32.53 -9.21
C GLY A 303 -19.05 32.11 -10.03
N GLN A 304 -18.93 30.82 -10.36
CA GLN A 304 -17.93 30.27 -11.26
C GLN A 304 -18.57 29.79 -12.56
N ASN A 305 -17.88 30.02 -13.67
CA ASN A 305 -18.24 29.44 -14.96
C ASN A 305 -18.05 27.91 -14.90
N ILE A 306 -19.09 27.14 -15.27
CA ILE A 306 -19.01 25.67 -15.16
C ILE A 306 -18.01 25.08 -16.15
N LEU A 307 -17.86 25.65 -17.34
CA LEU A 307 -16.90 25.12 -18.32
C LEU A 307 -15.47 25.26 -17.81
N ASP A 308 -15.12 26.44 -17.31
CA ASP A 308 -13.78 26.69 -16.78
C ASP A 308 -13.51 25.86 -15.53
N HIS A 309 -14.49 25.77 -14.63
CA HIS A 309 -14.43 24.87 -13.48
C HIS A 309 -14.19 23.42 -13.93
N SER A 310 -14.97 22.91 -14.88
CA SER A 310 -14.85 21.51 -15.34
C SER A 310 -13.51 21.24 -16.04
N LYS A 311 -12.96 22.21 -16.79
CA LYS A 311 -11.58 22.13 -17.33
C LYS A 311 -10.55 22.11 -16.21
N GLU A 312 -10.72 22.93 -15.19
CA GLU A 312 -9.85 22.97 -14.00
C GLU A 312 -9.82 21.61 -13.29
N VAL A 313 -11.00 21.08 -12.97
CA VAL A 313 -11.16 19.76 -12.35
C VAL A 313 -10.53 18.69 -13.24
N ALA A 314 -10.68 18.76 -14.57
CA ALA A 314 -10.06 17.82 -15.49
C ALA A 314 -8.53 17.86 -15.44
N TRP A 315 -7.92 19.05 -15.42
CA TRP A 315 -6.47 19.18 -15.31
C TRP A 315 -5.96 18.68 -13.95
N LEU A 316 -6.61 19.05 -12.84
CA LEU A 316 -6.28 18.58 -11.49
C LEU A 316 -6.37 17.05 -11.39
N ALA A 317 -7.50 16.47 -11.82
CA ALA A 317 -7.72 15.04 -11.80
C ALA A 317 -6.69 14.30 -12.67
N GLY A 318 -6.36 14.85 -13.84
CA GLY A 318 -5.34 14.29 -14.72
C GLY A 318 -3.94 14.27 -14.11
N ILE A 319 -3.54 15.33 -13.41
CA ILE A 319 -2.24 15.39 -12.71
C ILE A 319 -2.23 14.40 -11.54
N MET A 320 -3.27 14.40 -10.70
CA MET A 320 -3.36 13.49 -9.56
C MET A 320 -3.35 12.02 -10.00
N ALA A 321 -4.12 11.67 -11.03
CA ALA A 321 -4.15 10.32 -11.58
C ALA A 321 -2.78 9.90 -12.12
N ALA A 322 -2.06 10.79 -12.82
CA ALA A 322 -0.72 10.50 -13.33
C ALA A 322 0.29 10.22 -12.21
N GLU A 323 0.30 11.03 -11.14
CA GLU A 323 1.17 10.81 -9.98
C GLU A 323 0.85 9.50 -9.24
N LEU A 324 -0.44 9.13 -9.19
CA LEU A 324 -0.92 7.87 -8.61
C LEU A 324 -0.80 6.66 -9.56
N LYS A 325 -0.24 6.84 -10.77
CA LYS A 325 -0.10 5.79 -11.81
C LYS A 325 -1.42 5.17 -12.26
N LEU A 326 -2.48 5.98 -12.28
CA LEU A 326 -3.81 5.65 -12.80
C LEU A 326 -4.00 6.22 -14.20
N ASP A 327 -5.12 5.85 -14.85
CA ASP A 327 -5.45 6.37 -16.18
C ASP A 327 -5.86 7.86 -16.12
N ALA A 328 -4.92 8.72 -16.51
CA ALA A 328 -5.12 10.17 -16.55
C ALA A 328 -6.16 10.61 -17.61
N GLN A 329 -6.34 9.87 -18.71
CA GLN A 329 -7.34 10.19 -19.72
C GLN A 329 -8.75 9.90 -19.21
N LEU A 330 -8.92 8.77 -18.52
CA LEU A 330 -10.17 8.41 -17.88
C LEU A 330 -10.55 9.40 -16.78
N ALA A 331 -9.57 9.82 -15.96
CA ALA A 331 -9.79 10.83 -14.91
C ALA A 331 -10.18 12.20 -15.48
N LYS A 332 -9.48 12.68 -16.52
CA LYS A 332 -9.83 13.92 -17.22
C LYS A 332 -11.24 13.89 -17.81
N ARG A 333 -11.63 12.76 -18.41
CA ARG A 333 -12.96 12.58 -19.00
C ARG A 333 -14.06 12.55 -17.95
N GLY A 334 -13.85 11.82 -16.85
CA GLY A 334 -14.75 11.81 -15.69
C GLY A 334 -14.91 13.20 -15.09
N ALA A 335 -13.81 13.92 -14.92
CA ALA A 335 -13.79 15.27 -14.38
C ALA A 335 -14.44 16.32 -15.28
N LEU A 336 -14.21 16.30 -16.60
CA LEU A 336 -14.85 17.26 -17.51
C LEU A 336 -16.37 17.07 -17.54
N LEU A 337 -16.86 15.84 -17.35
CA LEU A 337 -18.28 15.50 -17.44
C LEU A 337 -18.99 15.44 -16.09
N HIS A 338 -18.30 15.55 -14.96
CA HIS A 338 -18.89 15.32 -13.62
C HIS A 338 -20.15 16.17 -13.37
N ASP A 339 -20.17 17.38 -13.91
CA ASP A 339 -21.24 18.37 -13.76
C ASP A 339 -22.03 18.65 -15.06
N ILE A 340 -21.89 17.80 -16.09
CA ILE A 340 -22.54 17.94 -17.41
C ILE A 340 -24.07 18.10 -17.28
N GLY A 341 -24.70 17.52 -16.26
CA GLY A 341 -26.14 17.62 -16.06
C GLY A 341 -26.62 19.01 -15.64
N LYS A 342 -25.74 19.92 -15.15
CA LYS A 342 -26.13 21.29 -14.77
C LYS A 342 -26.62 22.13 -15.95
N VAL A 343 -26.32 21.73 -17.18
CA VAL A 343 -26.87 22.36 -18.40
C VAL A 343 -28.18 21.74 -18.86
N LEU A 344 -28.69 20.69 -18.20
CA LEU A 344 -29.93 19.99 -18.57
C LEU A 344 -31.10 20.25 -17.61
N THR A 345 -30.82 20.76 -16.40
CA THR A 345 -31.82 20.92 -15.32
C THR A 345 -32.93 21.92 -15.60
N HIS A 346 -32.86 22.70 -16.68
CA HIS A 346 -33.90 23.65 -17.09
C HIS A 346 -34.83 23.10 -18.18
N GLU A 347 -34.41 22.03 -18.87
CA GLU A 347 -35.19 21.37 -19.93
C GLU A 347 -35.86 20.08 -19.42
N HIS A 348 -35.30 19.47 -18.38
CA HIS A 348 -35.70 18.15 -17.89
C HIS A 348 -35.83 18.11 -16.36
N ASP A 349 -36.82 17.36 -15.88
CA ASP A 349 -37.01 17.07 -14.47
C ASP A 349 -35.95 16.07 -13.97
N GLY A 350 -35.23 16.43 -12.90
CA GLY A 350 -34.21 15.58 -12.28
C GLY A 350 -33.10 16.38 -11.63
N THR A 351 -32.28 15.72 -10.82
CA THR A 351 -31.04 16.34 -10.30
C THR A 351 -29.99 16.40 -11.41
N HIS A 352 -29.01 17.31 -11.31
CA HIS A 352 -27.92 17.37 -12.30
C HIS A 352 -27.11 16.08 -12.33
N VAL A 353 -27.01 15.37 -11.19
CA VAL A 353 -26.39 14.04 -11.12
C VAL A 353 -27.17 13.03 -11.97
N GLN A 354 -28.49 12.93 -11.77
CA GLN A 354 -29.35 11.99 -12.52
C GLN A 354 -29.31 12.24 -14.02
N LEU A 355 -29.47 13.51 -14.43
CA LEU A 355 -29.43 13.91 -15.84
C LEU A 355 -28.05 13.69 -16.46
N GLY A 356 -26.98 13.93 -15.69
CA GLY A 356 -25.61 13.67 -16.11
C GLY A 356 -25.33 12.17 -16.33
N VAL A 357 -25.79 11.32 -15.42
CA VAL A 357 -25.67 9.86 -15.54
C VAL A 357 -26.46 9.34 -16.73
N GLU A 358 -27.70 9.82 -16.92
CA GLU A 358 -28.55 9.42 -18.04
C GLU A 358 -27.89 9.78 -19.38
N VAL A 359 -27.40 11.02 -19.53
CA VAL A 359 -26.83 11.48 -20.79
C VAL A 359 -25.50 10.79 -21.11
N ALA A 360 -24.65 10.59 -20.09
CA ALA A 360 -23.38 9.88 -20.26
C ALA A 360 -23.61 8.41 -20.64
N THR A 361 -24.58 7.75 -20.01
CA THR A 361 -24.96 6.37 -20.32
C THR A 361 -25.55 6.26 -21.73
N LYS A 362 -26.44 7.19 -22.11
CA LYS A 362 -27.10 7.23 -23.43
C LYS A 362 -26.09 7.33 -24.58
N TYR A 363 -25.02 8.10 -24.40
CA TYR A 363 -23.97 8.27 -25.43
C TYR A 363 -22.80 7.29 -25.28
N GLY A 364 -22.94 6.24 -24.45
CA GLY A 364 -22.01 5.13 -24.38
C GLY A 364 -20.69 5.45 -23.66
N GLU A 365 -20.71 6.34 -22.66
CA GLU A 365 -19.54 6.62 -21.84
C GLU A 365 -19.11 5.42 -20.99
N HIS A 366 -17.82 5.39 -20.64
CA HIS A 366 -17.25 4.31 -19.85
C HIS A 366 -17.89 4.26 -18.44
N PRO A 367 -18.16 3.08 -17.85
CA PRO A 367 -18.81 2.97 -16.53
C PRO A 367 -18.13 3.78 -15.42
N VAL A 368 -16.80 3.85 -15.43
CA VAL A 368 -16.03 4.69 -14.50
C VAL A 368 -16.34 6.18 -14.66
N VAL A 369 -16.52 6.69 -15.88
CA VAL A 369 -16.91 8.08 -16.14
C VAL A 369 -18.32 8.34 -15.60
N VAL A 370 -19.25 7.40 -15.86
CA VAL A 370 -20.61 7.47 -15.31
C VAL A 370 -20.59 7.46 -13.77
N ASN A 371 -19.76 6.61 -13.15
CA ASN A 371 -19.59 6.60 -11.69
C ASN A 371 -18.94 7.89 -11.16
N CYS A 372 -18.05 8.54 -11.90
CA CYS A 372 -17.54 9.88 -11.52
C CYS A 372 -18.69 10.90 -11.42
N ILE A 373 -19.62 10.88 -12.39
CA ILE A 373 -20.80 11.75 -12.36
C ILE A 373 -21.73 11.35 -11.21
N ALA A 374 -21.98 10.06 -11.00
CA ALA A 374 -22.90 9.60 -9.96
C ALA A 374 -22.38 9.85 -8.53
N ALA A 375 -21.08 9.66 -8.30
CA ALA A 375 -20.49 9.61 -6.97
C ALA A 375 -19.84 10.91 -6.50
N HIS A 376 -19.72 11.96 -7.33
CA HIS A 376 -18.97 13.16 -6.94
C HIS A 376 -19.57 13.92 -5.74
N HIS A 377 -20.86 13.72 -5.44
CA HIS A 377 -21.53 14.24 -4.24
C HIS A 377 -21.70 13.21 -3.10
N ASP A 378 -21.01 12.07 -3.17
CA ASP A 378 -21.18 10.94 -2.24
C ASP A 378 -22.59 10.32 -2.21
N ASP A 379 -23.41 10.57 -3.24
CA ASP A 379 -24.77 10.00 -3.37
C ASP A 379 -24.72 8.47 -3.59
N VAL A 380 -23.66 7.98 -4.21
CA VAL A 380 -23.39 6.55 -4.43
C VAL A 380 -21.93 6.23 -4.11
N ALA A 381 -21.64 4.94 -3.90
CA ALA A 381 -20.28 4.50 -3.62
C ALA A 381 -19.34 4.75 -4.82
N HIS A 382 -18.11 5.16 -4.51
CA HIS A 382 -17.03 5.20 -5.47
C HIS A 382 -16.62 3.77 -5.88
N GLU A 383 -16.76 3.45 -7.16
CA GLU A 383 -16.42 2.13 -7.71
C GLU A 383 -14.97 2.07 -8.22
N SER A 384 -14.29 3.21 -8.31
CA SER A 384 -12.93 3.32 -8.82
C SER A 384 -12.12 4.39 -8.08
N PRO A 385 -10.80 4.23 -7.92
CA PRO A 385 -9.93 5.32 -7.46
C PRO A 385 -10.08 6.62 -8.29
N VAL A 386 -10.47 6.49 -9.56
CA VAL A 386 -10.68 7.64 -10.45
C VAL A 386 -11.84 8.52 -9.98
N SER A 387 -12.95 7.95 -9.51
CA SER A 387 -14.09 8.75 -9.03
C SER A 387 -13.75 9.52 -7.75
N VAL A 388 -12.90 8.95 -6.88
CA VAL A 388 -12.38 9.62 -5.69
C VAL A 388 -11.47 10.80 -6.08
N ILE A 389 -10.63 10.62 -7.11
CA ILE A 389 -9.77 11.69 -7.63
C ILE A 389 -10.58 12.83 -8.23
N VAL A 390 -11.64 12.51 -8.99
CA VAL A 390 -12.53 13.53 -9.57
C VAL A 390 -13.20 14.34 -8.47
N GLN A 391 -13.73 13.70 -7.42
CA GLN A 391 -14.30 14.39 -6.27
C GLN A 391 -13.26 15.26 -5.54
N ALA A 392 -12.05 14.75 -5.33
CA ALA A 392 -10.97 15.52 -4.70
C ALA A 392 -10.59 16.75 -5.54
N ALA A 393 -10.56 16.61 -6.87
CA ALA A 393 -10.29 17.70 -7.80
C ALA A 393 -11.40 18.77 -7.78
N ASP A 394 -12.68 18.35 -7.75
CA ASP A 394 -13.84 19.24 -7.61
C ASP A 394 -13.76 20.04 -6.31
N ALA A 395 -13.52 19.35 -5.19
CA ALA A 395 -13.36 19.98 -3.88
C ALA A 395 -12.24 21.03 -3.87
N VAL A 396 -11.10 20.75 -4.52
CA VAL A 396 -9.98 21.71 -4.64
C VAL A 396 -10.37 22.93 -5.47
N SER A 397 -11.04 22.75 -6.62
CA SER A 397 -11.50 23.86 -7.46
C SER A 397 -12.56 24.72 -6.73
N GLY A 398 -13.52 24.09 -6.06
CA GLY A 398 -14.63 24.75 -5.37
C GLY A 398 -14.29 25.40 -4.02
N SER A 399 -13.15 25.07 -3.39
CA SER A 399 -12.76 25.59 -2.06
C SER A 399 -11.90 26.85 -2.12
N ARG A 400 -11.62 27.42 -3.31
CA ARG A 400 -10.78 28.62 -3.44
C ARG A 400 -11.48 29.87 -2.85
N PRO A 401 -10.80 30.71 -2.05
CA PRO A 401 -11.39 31.94 -1.51
C PRO A 401 -11.97 32.83 -2.62
N GLY A 402 -13.26 33.18 -2.52
CA GLY A 402 -14.00 33.91 -3.56
C GLY A 402 -14.94 33.05 -4.42
N ALA A 403 -14.80 31.71 -4.40
CA ALA A 403 -15.64 30.74 -5.13
C ALA A 403 -17.01 30.48 -4.49
N ARG A 404 -17.18 30.82 -3.21
CA ARG A 404 -18.45 30.63 -2.48
C ARG A 404 -18.79 31.91 -1.76
N ARG A 405 -19.59 32.77 -2.41
CA ARG A 405 -20.34 33.81 -1.68
C ARG A 405 -21.53 33.12 -1.01
N GLU A 406 -21.37 32.75 0.26
CA GLU A 406 -22.45 32.30 1.16
C GLU A 406 -23.68 33.25 1.15
N ALA A 407 -23.47 34.51 0.77
CA ALA A 407 -24.52 35.51 0.59
C ALA A 407 -25.53 35.17 -0.53
N PHE A 408 -25.11 34.52 -1.63
CA PHE A 408 -26.01 34.24 -2.77
C PHE A 408 -26.90 33.03 -2.52
N GLU A 409 -26.38 31.95 -1.94
CA GLU A 409 -27.20 30.79 -1.56
C GLU A 409 -28.27 31.15 -0.54
N THR A 410 -27.89 31.94 0.47
CA THR A 410 -28.83 32.43 1.47
C THR A 410 -29.92 33.28 0.81
N TYR A 411 -29.57 34.07 -0.20
CA TYR A 411 -30.51 34.86 -0.97
C TYR A 411 -31.45 34.01 -1.84
N VAL A 412 -30.95 33.00 -2.56
CA VAL A 412 -31.77 32.08 -3.37
C VAL A 412 -32.71 31.27 -2.47
N LYS A 413 -32.19 30.68 -1.37
CA LYS A 413 -33.03 29.96 -0.39
C LYS A 413 -34.12 30.85 0.18
N ARG A 414 -33.83 32.14 0.45
CA ARG A 414 -34.84 33.12 0.89
C ARG A 414 -35.92 33.37 -0.15
N LEU A 415 -35.54 33.55 -1.42
CA LEU A 415 -36.50 33.75 -2.51
C LEU A 415 -37.41 32.53 -2.67
N THR A 416 -36.83 31.33 -2.71
CA THR A 416 -37.58 30.08 -2.81
C THR A 416 -38.53 29.87 -1.61
N GLN A 417 -38.09 30.22 -0.40
CA GLN A 417 -38.97 30.18 0.78
C GLN A 417 -40.11 31.18 0.69
N LEU A 418 -39.88 32.41 0.21
CA LEU A 418 -40.94 33.40 -0.01
C LEU A 418 -42.00 32.88 -1.00
N GLU A 419 -41.56 32.25 -2.08
CA GLU A 419 -42.45 31.67 -3.09
C GLU A 419 -43.26 30.49 -2.54
N GLN A 420 -42.63 29.59 -1.77
CA GLN A 420 -43.31 28.47 -1.11
C GLN A 420 -44.34 28.93 -0.08
N LEU A 421 -44.02 29.95 0.72
CA LEU A 421 -44.92 30.47 1.76
C LEU A 421 -46.20 31.05 1.16
N ALA A 422 -46.07 31.82 0.07
CA ALA A 422 -47.19 32.40 -0.65
C ALA A 422 -47.93 31.38 -1.53
N GLY A 423 -47.22 30.37 -2.08
CA GLY A 423 -47.81 29.32 -2.91
C GLY A 423 -48.66 28.31 -2.13
N GLY A 424 -48.46 28.20 -0.81
CA GLY A 424 -49.24 27.31 0.05
C GLY A 424 -50.67 27.77 0.35
N PHE A 425 -51.12 28.91 -0.19
CA PHE A 425 -52.48 29.40 0.01
C PHE A 425 -53.44 28.88 -1.07
N PRO A 426 -54.68 28.48 -0.71
CA PRO A 426 -55.65 27.97 -1.67
C PRO A 426 -56.08 29.06 -2.65
N GLY A 427 -56.12 28.72 -3.95
CA GLY A 427 -56.49 29.65 -5.03
C GLY A 427 -55.30 30.41 -5.66
N VAL A 428 -54.08 30.17 -5.18
CA VAL A 428 -52.84 30.67 -5.80
C VAL A 428 -52.41 29.74 -6.93
N GLU A 429 -52.18 30.31 -8.11
CA GLU A 429 -51.74 29.58 -9.30
C GLU A 429 -50.23 29.70 -9.50
N LYS A 430 -49.69 30.91 -9.35
CA LYS A 430 -48.25 31.20 -9.49
C LYS A 430 -47.80 32.28 -8.50
N VAL A 431 -46.56 32.19 -8.06
CA VAL A 431 -45.93 33.20 -7.20
C VAL A 431 -44.59 33.60 -7.79
N PHE A 432 -44.30 34.89 -7.75
CA PHE A 432 -43.02 35.46 -8.19
C PHE A 432 -42.47 36.37 -7.10
N ALA A 433 -41.26 36.08 -6.62
CA ALA A 433 -40.51 37.01 -5.79
C ALA A 433 -39.66 37.95 -6.69
N ILE A 434 -39.99 39.23 -6.70
CA ILE A 434 -39.41 40.28 -7.57
C ILE A 434 -38.67 41.31 -6.69
N GLN A 435 -37.82 42.15 -7.31
CA GLN A 435 -37.06 43.22 -6.63
C GLN A 435 -36.22 42.70 -5.46
N ALA A 436 -35.44 41.64 -5.71
CA ALA A 436 -34.63 41.02 -4.67
C ALA A 436 -35.41 40.51 -3.43
N GLY A 437 -36.67 40.10 -3.65
CA GLY A 437 -37.55 39.58 -2.61
C GLY A 437 -38.24 40.68 -1.80
N ARG A 438 -38.19 41.94 -2.26
CA ARG A 438 -38.94 43.07 -1.68
C ARG A 438 -40.36 43.18 -2.21
N GLU A 439 -40.67 42.52 -3.32
CA GLU A 439 -42.04 42.42 -3.83
C GLU A 439 -42.39 40.95 -4.11
N VAL A 440 -43.55 40.49 -3.67
CA VAL A 440 -44.07 39.15 -3.97
C VAL A 440 -45.36 39.32 -4.76
N ARG A 441 -45.37 38.85 -6.01
CA ARG A 441 -46.56 38.85 -6.88
C ARG A 441 -47.21 37.48 -6.87
N VAL A 442 -48.49 37.44 -6.57
CA VAL A 442 -49.27 36.22 -6.43
C VAL A 442 -50.38 36.25 -7.46
N VAL A 443 -50.28 35.39 -8.47
CA VAL A 443 -51.31 35.20 -9.48
C VAL A 443 -52.32 34.20 -8.96
N VAL A 444 -53.59 34.60 -8.92
CA VAL A 444 -54.68 33.79 -8.41
C VAL A 444 -55.62 33.34 -9.52
N THR A 445 -56.25 32.19 -9.32
CA THR A 445 -57.26 31.68 -10.26
C THR A 445 -58.53 32.54 -10.16
N PRO A 446 -58.95 33.24 -11.23
CA PRO A 446 -60.06 34.20 -11.18
C PRO A 446 -61.43 33.60 -10.84
N THR A 447 -61.59 32.29 -11.02
CA THR A 447 -62.82 31.54 -10.71
C THR A 447 -62.92 31.14 -9.23
N ALA A 448 -61.78 31.11 -8.51
CA ALA A 448 -61.71 30.68 -7.11
C ALA A 448 -61.60 31.86 -6.12
N ILE A 449 -60.95 32.95 -6.53
CA ILE A 449 -60.71 34.15 -5.71
C ILE A 449 -61.44 35.34 -6.34
N ASP A 450 -62.32 35.99 -5.56
CA ASP A 450 -62.98 37.25 -5.92
C ASP A 450 -62.17 38.48 -5.44
N ASP A 451 -62.56 39.69 -5.84
CA ASP A 451 -61.80 40.91 -5.51
C ASP A 451 -61.70 41.18 -4.00
N GLY A 452 -62.71 40.80 -3.22
CA GLY A 452 -62.68 40.93 -1.76
C GLY A 452 -61.69 39.94 -1.13
N LYS A 453 -61.75 38.68 -1.55
CA LYS A 453 -60.83 37.62 -1.11
C LYS A 453 -59.40 37.88 -1.57
N ALA A 454 -59.18 38.54 -2.70
CA ALA A 454 -57.85 38.93 -3.16
C ALA A 454 -57.18 39.92 -2.18
N GLY A 455 -57.95 40.87 -1.66
CA GLY A 455 -57.50 41.77 -0.60
C GLY A 455 -57.14 41.02 0.68
N GLU A 456 -58.03 40.15 1.16
CA GLU A 456 -57.77 39.33 2.35
C GLU A 456 -56.57 38.39 2.19
N LEU A 457 -56.42 37.78 1.02
CA LEU A 457 -55.31 36.89 0.70
C LEU A 457 -53.97 37.64 0.72
N SER A 458 -53.94 38.87 0.18
CA SER A 458 -52.73 39.71 0.21
C SER A 458 -52.27 39.99 1.64
N GLU A 459 -53.21 40.27 2.55
CA GLU A 459 -52.92 40.54 3.96
C GLU A 459 -52.49 39.26 4.70
N GLN A 460 -53.15 38.13 4.43
CA GLN A 460 -52.79 36.85 5.03
C GLN A 460 -51.39 36.38 4.63
N ILE A 461 -51.02 36.56 3.36
CA ILE A 461 -49.68 36.24 2.85
C ILE A 461 -48.64 37.16 3.51
N ALA A 462 -48.90 38.47 3.56
CA ALA A 462 -47.99 39.42 4.21
C ALA A 462 -47.74 39.07 5.68
N ARG A 463 -48.80 38.77 6.45
CA ARG A 463 -48.69 38.36 7.87
C ARG A 463 -48.01 37.02 8.06
N LYS A 464 -48.09 36.10 7.09
CA LYS A 464 -47.40 34.80 7.17
C LYS A 464 -45.91 34.97 6.90
N ILE A 465 -45.55 35.74 5.88
CA ILE A 465 -44.15 36.08 5.57
C ILE A 465 -43.50 36.81 6.76
N GLU A 466 -44.18 37.77 7.38
CA GLU A 466 -43.68 38.50 8.55
C GLU A 466 -43.40 37.60 9.77
N ARG A 467 -44.21 36.54 9.96
CA ARG A 467 -44.07 35.61 11.10
C ARG A 467 -42.99 34.56 10.87
N GLU A 468 -42.88 34.05 9.65
CA GLU A 468 -42.04 32.89 9.35
C GLU A 468 -40.67 33.27 8.77
N LEU A 469 -40.49 34.51 8.30
CA LEU A 469 -39.27 34.95 7.62
C LEU A 469 -38.77 36.29 8.21
N GLN A 470 -37.56 36.28 8.79
CA GLN A 470 -36.90 37.52 9.20
C GLN A 470 -36.33 38.25 7.98
N TYR A 471 -36.88 39.43 7.66
CA TYR A 471 -36.45 40.24 6.53
C TYR A 471 -36.11 41.68 6.93
N PRO A 472 -34.97 42.24 6.48
CA PRO A 472 -34.64 43.64 6.72
C PRO A 472 -35.43 44.56 5.78
N GLY A 473 -36.51 45.15 6.29
CA GLY A 473 -37.36 46.10 5.56
C GLY A 473 -38.74 45.53 5.24
N GLN A 474 -39.52 46.29 4.48
CA GLN A 474 -40.89 45.92 4.12
C GLN A 474 -40.89 45.07 2.84
N ILE A 475 -41.71 44.03 2.84
CA ILE A 475 -42.02 43.22 1.66
C ILE A 475 -43.42 43.60 1.18
N LYS A 476 -43.53 44.00 -0.07
CA LYS A 476 -44.79 44.37 -0.71
C LYS A 476 -45.44 43.14 -1.34
N VAL A 477 -46.65 42.79 -0.92
CA VAL A 477 -47.41 41.67 -1.51
C VAL A 477 -48.43 42.23 -2.49
N VAL A 478 -48.43 41.72 -3.72
CA VAL A 478 -49.35 42.12 -4.78
C VAL A 478 -50.10 40.88 -5.27
N VAL A 479 -51.42 40.84 -5.08
CA VAL A 479 -52.27 39.78 -5.63
C VAL A 479 -52.80 40.24 -6.98
N ILE A 480 -52.61 39.44 -8.02
CA ILE A 480 -53.01 39.72 -9.39
C ILE A 480 -54.08 38.72 -9.80
N ARG A 481 -55.27 39.24 -10.08
CA ARG A 481 -56.37 38.49 -10.68
C ARG A 481 -56.55 38.95 -12.12
N GLU A 482 -56.22 38.10 -13.08
CA GLU A 482 -56.31 38.43 -14.51
C GLU A 482 -57.33 37.51 -15.20
N THR A 483 -58.36 38.09 -15.81
CA THR A 483 -59.30 37.34 -16.68
C THR A 483 -59.10 37.77 -18.12
N ARG A 484 -58.80 36.82 -19.01
CA ARG A 484 -58.63 37.07 -20.44
C ARG A 484 -59.84 36.53 -21.21
N ALA A 485 -60.54 37.41 -21.90
CA ALA A 485 -61.57 37.04 -22.87
C ALA A 485 -61.10 37.45 -24.27
N VAL A 486 -61.18 36.53 -25.23
CA VAL A 486 -60.76 36.75 -26.62
C VAL A 486 -61.96 36.46 -27.51
N ASP A 487 -62.30 37.42 -28.37
CA ASP A 487 -63.37 37.28 -29.35
C ASP A 487 -62.86 37.74 -30.72
N PHE A 488 -63.41 37.17 -31.78
CA PHE A 488 -62.99 37.44 -33.15
C PHE A 488 -64.17 38.02 -33.94
N ALA A 489 -64.06 39.29 -34.33
CA ALA A 489 -65.00 39.90 -35.26
C ALA A 489 -64.79 39.32 -36.68
N ARG A 490 -65.89 38.99 -37.36
CA ARG A 490 -65.90 38.66 -38.78
C ARG A 490 -66.40 39.83 -39.60
#